data_AF-A0A0F9N925-F1
#
_entry.id   AF-A0A0F9N925-F1
#
_cell.length_a   1.000
_cell.length_b   1.000
_cell.length_c   1.000
_cell.angle_alpha   90.00
_cell.angle_beta   90.00
_cell.angle_gamma   90.00
#
_symmetry.space_group_name_H-M   'P 1'
#
loop_
_entity.id
_entity.type
_entity.pdbx_description
1 polymer ?
#
loop_
_entity_poly.entity_id
_entity_poly.type
_entity_poly.pdbx_seq_one_letter_code
_entity_poly.pdbx_strand_id
1 'polypeptide(L)'
;MKKAEDIDRAERERKSRDLWKVYNPTNQDFVVRLNVKVSPELWTIHAKKQEIVPEYVAIKYCEEMSTKIIYDKSDKAVIEENEKRMAKGFDKMDLHTEQQRFESRNLKRMGTKKGQLRDILVIGLHREYGRGEIEDYQKNLDRRSFATDDSVSEALGVASEPKAPKKPVEPIVEPPTPGTTKAPPEVVEEIEEELGTVEKPVSVPKVPKKDTGVAQQAGPAQKTKKAKKEKK
;
A
#
# COMPACT_ATOMS: atom_id res chain seq x y z
N MET A 1 31.68 27.65 -19.57
CA MET A 1 30.56 27.10 -18.76
C MET A 1 30.06 25.73 -19.22
N LYS A 2 30.17 25.33 -20.50
CA LYS A 2 29.70 24.00 -21.00
C LYS A 2 30.30 22.77 -20.30
N LYS A 3 31.55 22.83 -19.85
CA LYS A 3 32.23 21.69 -19.20
C LYS A 3 31.53 21.19 -17.93
N ALA A 4 30.89 22.07 -17.15
CA ALA A 4 30.22 21.67 -15.91
C ALA A 4 28.93 20.88 -16.19
N GLU A 5 28.13 21.34 -17.16
CA GLU A 5 26.89 20.66 -17.56
C GLU A 5 27.16 19.28 -18.18
N ASP A 6 28.24 19.15 -18.96
CA ASP A 6 28.66 17.89 -19.55
C ASP A 6 29.12 16.88 -18.46
N ILE A 7 29.83 17.36 -17.43
CA ILE A 7 30.23 16.55 -16.27
C ILE A 7 29.00 16.09 -15.48
N ASP A 8 28.07 16.99 -15.18
CA ASP A 8 26.84 16.67 -14.45
C ASP A 8 25.94 15.69 -15.22
N ARG A 9 25.90 15.81 -16.55
CA ARG A 9 25.17 14.87 -17.41
C ARG A 9 25.82 13.49 -17.38
N ALA A 10 27.14 13.41 -17.55
CA ALA A 10 27.87 12.15 -17.50
C ALA A 10 27.71 11.45 -16.14
N GLU A 11 27.77 12.21 -15.03
CA GLU A 11 27.53 11.69 -13.69
C GLU A 11 26.10 11.17 -13.49
N ARG A 12 25.10 11.88 -14.04
CA ARG A 12 23.70 11.43 -13.98
C ARG A 12 23.46 10.16 -14.80
N GLU A 13 24.09 10.06 -15.97
CA GLU A 13 24.05 8.85 -16.80
C GLU A 13 24.82 7.68 -16.19
N ARG A 14 25.85 7.95 -15.39
CA ARG A 14 26.55 6.93 -14.59
C ARG A 14 25.63 6.41 -13.47
N LYS A 15 25.12 7.33 -12.64
CA LYS A 15 24.26 7.02 -11.48
C LYS A 15 23.00 6.25 -11.86
N SER A 16 22.42 6.54 -13.02
CA SER A 16 21.24 5.81 -13.49
C SER A 16 21.47 4.30 -13.70
N ARG A 17 22.73 3.87 -13.85
CA ARG A 17 23.12 2.46 -13.96
C ARG A 17 23.41 1.80 -12.62
N ASP A 18 23.50 2.58 -11.55
CA ASP A 18 23.69 2.06 -10.21
C ASP A 18 22.49 1.17 -9.83
N LEU A 19 22.80 0.05 -9.18
CA LEU A 19 21.80 -0.93 -8.76
C LEU A 19 21.44 -0.69 -7.31
N TRP A 20 20.15 -0.56 -7.06
CA TRP A 20 19.54 -0.29 -5.77
C TRP A 20 18.72 -1.48 -5.31
N LYS A 21 18.75 -1.71 -4.00
CA LYS A 21 17.97 -2.73 -3.33
C LYS A 21 16.67 -2.11 -2.82
N VAL A 22 15.55 -2.56 -3.36
CA VAL A 22 14.21 -2.11 -2.98
C VAL A 22 13.45 -3.23 -2.28
N TYR A 23 12.49 -2.88 -1.44
CA TYR A 23 11.63 -3.81 -0.73
C TYR A 23 10.17 -3.43 -0.87
N ASN A 24 9.33 -4.43 -1.17
CA ASN A 24 7.88 -4.25 -1.21
C ASN A 24 7.23 -4.72 0.10
N PRO A 25 6.79 -3.80 0.97
CA PRO A 25 6.15 -4.15 2.24
C PRO A 25 4.70 -4.61 2.07
N THR A 26 4.12 -4.55 0.87
CA THR A 26 2.72 -4.92 0.63
C THR A 26 2.55 -6.41 0.38
N ASN A 27 1.31 -6.90 0.44
CA ASN A 27 0.95 -8.28 0.14
C ASN A 27 0.67 -8.51 -1.35
N GLN A 28 0.89 -7.49 -2.20
CA GLN A 28 0.60 -7.53 -3.62
C GLN A 28 1.85 -7.16 -4.41
N ASP A 29 2.05 -7.83 -5.54
CA ASP A 29 3.10 -7.46 -6.47
C ASP A 29 2.83 -6.06 -7.02
N PHE A 30 3.91 -5.29 -7.22
CA PHE A 30 3.82 -3.94 -7.73
C PHE A 30 4.53 -3.82 -9.07
N VAL A 31 3.82 -3.37 -10.10
CA VAL A 31 4.37 -3.22 -11.44
C VAL A 31 4.70 -1.76 -11.72
N VAL A 32 5.98 -1.45 -11.77
CA VAL A 32 6.50 -0.15 -12.19
C VAL A 32 6.51 -0.10 -13.71
N ARG A 33 5.77 0.86 -14.29
CA ARG A 33 5.68 1.02 -15.74
C ARG A 33 6.48 2.24 -16.20
N LEU A 34 7.58 2.04 -16.92
CA LEU A 34 8.39 3.14 -17.44
C LEU A 34 7.97 3.52 -18.85
N ASN A 35 8.17 4.79 -19.22
CA ASN A 35 8.03 5.28 -20.61
C ASN A 35 6.85 4.71 -21.41
N VAL A 36 5.64 4.90 -20.87
CA VAL A 36 4.35 4.42 -21.43
C VAL A 36 4.18 4.74 -22.93
N LYS A 37 4.80 5.82 -23.41
CA LYS A 37 4.66 6.31 -24.79
C LYS A 37 5.62 5.72 -25.81
N VAL A 38 6.78 5.19 -25.40
CA VAL A 38 7.88 4.85 -26.33
C VAL A 38 8.23 3.36 -26.28
N SER A 39 8.38 2.82 -25.08
CA SER A 39 8.53 1.39 -24.84
C SER A 39 8.18 1.14 -23.38
N PRO A 40 7.07 0.43 -23.09
CA PRO A 40 6.66 0.17 -21.73
C PRO A 40 7.57 -0.90 -21.14
N GLU A 41 8.68 -0.46 -20.56
CA GLU A 41 9.50 -1.32 -19.73
C GLU A 41 8.74 -1.56 -18.42
N LEU A 42 8.48 -2.83 -18.13
CA LEU A 42 7.71 -3.26 -16.97
C LEU A 42 8.66 -3.93 -15.99
N TRP A 43 8.69 -3.43 -14.76
CA TRP A 43 9.42 -4.03 -13.65
C TRP A 43 8.43 -4.46 -12.60
N THR A 44 8.46 -5.74 -12.23
CA THR A 44 7.55 -6.30 -11.21
C THR A 44 8.34 -6.51 -9.93
N ILE A 45 7.97 -5.77 -8.88
CA ILE A 45 8.55 -5.89 -7.55
C ILE A 45 7.63 -6.75 -6.70
N HIS A 46 8.06 -7.98 -6.44
CA HIS A 46 7.24 -9.00 -5.79
C HIS A 46 6.91 -8.63 -4.34
N ALA A 47 5.70 -8.99 -3.91
CA ALA A 47 5.22 -8.80 -2.55
C ALA A 47 6.18 -9.39 -1.51
N LYS A 48 6.44 -8.65 -0.43
CA LYS A 48 7.29 -9.07 0.70
C LYS A 48 8.70 -9.53 0.31
N LYS A 49 9.19 -9.16 -0.87
CA LYS A 49 10.52 -9.53 -1.37
C LYS A 49 11.39 -8.30 -1.60
N GLN A 50 12.69 -8.56 -1.53
CA GLN A 50 13.73 -7.59 -1.85
C GLN A 50 14.18 -7.82 -3.29
N GLU A 51 14.31 -6.76 -4.06
CA GLU A 51 14.75 -6.82 -5.45
C GLU A 51 15.85 -5.81 -5.73
N ILE A 52 16.65 -6.14 -6.72
CA ILE A 52 17.76 -5.30 -7.18
C ILE A 52 17.31 -4.69 -8.51
N VAL A 53 17.18 -3.38 -8.53
CA VAL A 53 16.67 -2.63 -9.69
C VAL A 53 17.58 -1.43 -9.97
N PRO A 54 17.61 -0.90 -11.20
CA PRO A 54 18.31 0.34 -11.49
C PRO A 54 17.78 1.53 -10.70
N GLU A 55 18.61 2.56 -10.47
CA GLU A 55 18.24 3.76 -9.69
C GLU A 55 16.94 4.40 -10.19
N TYR A 56 16.77 4.55 -11.51
CA TYR A 56 15.58 5.18 -12.08
C TYR A 56 14.29 4.39 -11.78
N VAL A 57 14.38 3.05 -11.69
CA VAL A 57 13.26 2.19 -11.29
C VAL A 57 12.99 2.35 -9.81
N ALA A 58 14.04 2.35 -8.97
CA ALA A 58 13.91 2.51 -7.53
C ALA A 58 13.27 3.85 -7.14
N ILE A 59 13.67 4.95 -7.78
CA ILE A 59 13.08 6.28 -7.56
C ILE A 59 11.59 6.25 -7.90
N LYS A 60 11.25 5.78 -9.10
CA LYS A 60 9.85 5.73 -9.55
C LYS A 60 8.99 4.83 -8.66
N TYR A 61 9.50 3.64 -8.35
CA TYR A 61 8.85 2.71 -7.44
C TYR A 61 8.56 3.36 -6.09
N CYS A 62 9.56 4.02 -5.50
CA CYS A 62 9.42 4.66 -4.20
C CYS A 62 8.36 5.77 -4.22
N GLU A 63 8.32 6.58 -5.28
CA GLU A 63 7.33 7.64 -5.42
C GLU A 63 5.90 7.09 -5.54
N GLU A 64 5.69 6.11 -6.41
CA GLU A 64 4.37 5.52 -6.64
C GLU A 64 3.90 4.70 -5.43
N MET A 65 4.76 3.86 -4.86
CA MET A 65 4.42 3.00 -3.72
C MET A 65 4.21 3.81 -2.44
N SER A 66 5.04 4.83 -2.16
CA SER A 66 4.79 5.69 -0.99
C SER A 66 3.46 6.41 -1.08
N THR A 67 3.09 6.85 -2.29
CA THR A 67 1.81 7.50 -2.56
C THR A 67 0.66 6.52 -2.36
N LYS A 68 0.76 5.30 -2.91
CA LYS A 68 -0.23 4.23 -2.71
C LYS A 68 -0.44 3.92 -1.22
N ILE A 69 0.64 3.71 -0.46
CA ILE A 69 0.55 3.42 0.99
C ILE A 69 -0.13 4.56 1.75
N ILE A 70 0.14 5.82 1.40
CA ILE A 70 -0.47 6.99 2.03
C ILE A 70 -2.00 7.02 1.77
N TYR A 71 -2.41 6.78 0.52
CA TYR A 71 -3.83 6.75 0.17
C TYR A 71 -4.56 5.57 0.82
N ASP A 72 -4.00 4.36 0.74
CA ASP A 72 -4.59 3.15 1.35
C ASP A 72 -4.82 3.34 2.86
N LYS A 73 -3.90 4.04 3.55
CA LYS A 73 -4.04 4.38 4.96
C LYS A 73 -5.05 5.48 5.23
N SER A 74 -5.16 6.46 4.33
CA SER A 74 -6.17 7.50 4.44
C SER A 74 -7.57 6.90 4.33
N ASP A 75 -7.77 6.00 3.37
CA ASP A 75 -9.06 5.34 3.14
C ASP A 75 -9.45 4.46 4.33
N LYS A 76 -8.51 3.69 4.88
CA LYS A 76 -8.73 2.92 6.11
C LYS A 76 -9.13 3.80 7.28
N ALA A 77 -8.49 4.97 7.45
CA ALA A 77 -8.83 5.89 8.53
C ALA A 77 -10.26 6.47 8.39
N VAL A 78 -10.74 6.68 7.17
CA VAL A 78 -12.12 7.12 6.91
C VAL A 78 -13.11 6.01 7.30
N ILE A 79 -12.82 4.77 6.93
CA ILE A 79 -13.65 3.61 7.28
C ILE A 79 -13.72 3.45 8.80
N GLU A 80 -12.57 3.45 9.49
CA GLU A 80 -12.50 3.33 10.94
C GLU A 80 -13.24 4.46 11.68
N GLU A 81 -13.16 5.70 11.16
CA GLU A 81 -13.87 6.83 11.76
C GLU A 81 -15.39 6.72 11.57
N ASN A 82 -15.83 6.27 10.40
CA ASN A 82 -17.25 6.00 10.15
C ASN A 82 -17.79 4.86 11.00
N GLU A 83 -17.02 3.78 11.20
CA GLU A 83 -17.38 2.69 12.11
C GLU A 83 -17.53 3.19 13.55
N LYS A 84 -16.61 4.04 14.02
CA LYS A 84 -16.69 4.68 15.35
C LYS A 84 -17.91 5.57 15.51
N ARG A 85 -18.32 6.29 14.46
CA ARG A 85 -19.53 7.13 14.48
C ARG A 85 -20.78 6.27 14.57
N MET A 86 -20.89 5.25 13.73
CA MET A 86 -22.03 4.32 13.74
C MET A 86 -22.16 3.60 15.09
N ALA A 87 -21.04 3.17 15.69
CA ALA A 87 -21.04 2.54 17.01
C ALA A 87 -21.52 3.49 18.14
N LYS A 88 -21.40 4.80 17.95
CA LYS A 88 -21.89 5.83 18.87
C LYS A 88 -23.30 6.33 18.53
N GLY A 89 -23.93 5.79 17.48
CA GLY A 89 -25.25 6.22 17.01
C GLY A 89 -25.25 7.50 16.17
N PHE A 90 -24.09 7.94 15.67
CA PHE A 90 -23.99 9.04 14.70
C PHE A 90 -24.00 8.51 13.27
N ASP A 91 -24.53 9.32 12.35
CA ASP A 91 -24.46 9.05 10.92
C ASP A 91 -23.01 9.06 10.39
N LYS A 92 -22.82 8.39 9.26
CA LYS A 92 -21.54 8.40 8.51
C LYS A 92 -21.18 9.83 8.10
N MET A 93 -19.88 10.08 7.93
CA MET A 93 -19.40 11.35 7.41
C MET A 93 -20.03 11.69 6.06
N ASP A 94 -20.41 12.95 5.89
CA ASP A 94 -20.81 13.46 4.59
C ASP A 94 -19.63 13.43 3.61
N LEU A 95 -19.86 12.88 2.43
CA LEU A 95 -18.85 12.64 1.40
C LEU A 95 -18.21 13.95 0.91
N HIS A 96 -18.99 15.03 0.83
CA HIS A 96 -18.57 16.26 0.17
C HIS A 96 -18.01 17.32 1.12
N THR A 97 -18.36 17.29 2.40
CA THR A 97 -17.90 18.31 3.37
C THR A 97 -17.01 17.73 4.45
N GLU A 98 -17.47 16.70 5.16
CA GLU A 98 -16.76 16.16 6.32
C GLU A 98 -15.62 15.25 5.91
N GLN A 99 -15.88 14.32 4.99
CA GLN A 99 -14.88 13.36 4.52
C GLN A 99 -13.72 14.08 3.81
N GLN A 100 -14.01 15.03 2.92
CA GLN A 100 -12.96 15.79 2.24
C GLN A 100 -12.05 16.55 3.23
N ARG A 101 -12.63 17.15 4.29
CA ARG A 101 -11.87 17.85 5.34
C ARG A 101 -11.03 16.88 6.17
N PHE A 102 -11.59 15.72 6.50
CA PHE A 102 -10.90 14.67 7.25
C PHE A 102 -9.72 14.11 6.45
N GLU A 103 -9.96 13.70 5.19
CA GLU A 103 -8.94 13.20 4.27
C GLU A 103 -7.84 14.22 4.04
N SER A 104 -8.18 15.49 3.79
CA SER A 104 -7.18 16.55 3.59
C SER A 104 -6.26 16.73 4.81
N ARG A 105 -6.83 16.66 6.02
CA ARG A 105 -6.06 16.74 7.27
C ARG A 105 -5.18 15.49 7.45
N ASN A 106 -5.71 14.31 7.16
CA ASN A 106 -5.00 13.04 7.32
C ASN A 106 -3.87 12.89 6.30
N LEU A 107 -4.14 13.19 5.01
CA LEU A 107 -3.15 13.20 3.94
C LEU A 107 -2.01 14.17 4.22
N LYS A 108 -2.30 15.38 4.74
CA LYS A 108 -1.24 16.33 5.13
C LYS A 108 -0.33 15.76 6.21
N ARG A 109 -0.89 15.07 7.21
CA ARG A 109 -0.14 14.40 8.29
C ARG A 109 0.66 13.21 7.77
N MET A 110 0.13 12.48 6.79
CA MET A 110 0.79 11.31 6.20
C MET A 110 1.86 11.68 5.17
N GLY A 111 1.70 12.81 4.47
CA GLY A 111 2.67 13.34 3.52
C GLY A 111 4.02 13.67 4.16
N THR A 112 4.04 14.10 5.42
CA THR A 112 5.30 14.33 6.16
C THR A 112 6.04 13.02 6.47
N LYS A 113 5.34 11.88 6.52
CA LYS A 113 5.91 10.55 6.69
C LYS A 113 6.48 9.95 5.40
N LYS A 114 6.35 10.64 4.26
CA LYS A 114 6.87 10.16 2.96
C LYS A 114 8.38 9.90 2.99
N GLY A 115 9.15 10.69 3.76
CA GLY A 115 10.58 10.46 3.99
C GLY A 115 10.85 9.13 4.70
N GLN A 116 10.11 8.83 5.77
CA GLN A 116 10.24 7.58 6.51
C GLN A 116 9.84 6.36 5.66
N LEU A 117 8.82 6.52 4.81
CA LEU A 117 8.43 5.47 3.86
C LEU A 117 9.54 5.17 2.85
N ARG A 118 10.29 6.19 2.41
CA ARG A 118 11.41 6.00 1.49
C ARG A 118 12.49 5.11 2.10
N ASP A 119 12.81 5.29 3.38
CA ASP A 119 13.83 4.49 4.06
C ASP A 119 13.41 3.02 4.22
N ILE A 120 12.11 2.74 4.26
CA ILE A 120 11.57 1.36 4.31
C ILE A 120 11.56 0.73 2.91
N LEU A 121 11.19 1.51 1.88
CA LEU A 121 11.07 1.04 0.50
C LEU A 121 12.42 0.86 -0.19
N VAL A 122 13.43 1.65 0.19
CA VAL A 122 14.78 1.62 -0.38
C VAL A 122 15.74 1.18 0.71
N ILE A 123 16.14 -0.09 0.69
CA ILE A 123 17.07 -0.67 1.66
C ILE A 123 18.46 -0.05 1.51
N GLY A 124 18.86 0.26 0.28
CA GLY A 124 20.12 0.93 0.01
C GLY A 124 20.70 0.60 -1.35
N LEU A 125 21.94 1.03 -1.53
CA LEU A 125 22.71 0.83 -2.75
C LEU A 125 23.33 -0.56 -2.77
N HIS A 126 23.07 -1.32 -3.83
CA HIS A 126 23.61 -2.66 -4.00
C HIS A 126 24.97 -2.62 -4.71
N ARG A 127 25.06 -1.85 -5.81
CA ARG A 127 26.28 -1.73 -6.59
C ARG A 127 26.37 -0.38 -7.28
N GLU A 128 27.49 0.30 -7.09
CA GLU A 128 27.86 1.50 -7.86
C GLU A 128 28.67 1.11 -9.10
N TYR A 129 28.35 1.70 -10.25
CA TYR A 129 29.13 1.56 -11.47
C TYR A 129 29.95 2.83 -11.74
N GLY A 130 31.21 2.70 -12.15
CA GLY A 130 32.01 3.83 -12.66
C GLY A 130 32.76 4.67 -11.62
N ARG A 131 32.81 4.26 -10.34
CA ARG A 131 33.90 4.66 -9.43
C ARG A 131 34.88 3.49 -9.34
N GLY A 132 36.18 3.77 -9.49
CA GLY A 132 37.23 2.77 -9.35
C GLY A 132 37.22 2.16 -7.94
N GLU A 133 37.55 0.87 -7.89
CA GLU A 133 37.46 -0.05 -6.75
C GLU A 133 36.05 -0.34 -6.22
N ILE A 134 35.60 -1.56 -6.54
CA ILE A 134 34.38 -2.19 -6.05
C ILE A 134 34.65 -2.59 -4.60
N GLU A 135 34.45 -1.68 -3.66
CA GLU A 135 34.29 -2.08 -2.27
C GLU A 135 32.84 -2.55 -2.09
N ASP A 136 32.70 -3.82 -1.72
CA ASP A 136 31.40 -4.43 -1.41
C ASP A 136 30.73 -3.68 -0.24
N TYR A 137 29.88 -2.70 -0.56
CA TYR A 137 29.04 -1.95 0.39
C TYR A 137 28.10 -2.85 1.21
N GLN A 138 28.01 -4.15 0.88
CA GLN A 138 27.29 -5.16 1.65
C GLN A 138 27.76 -5.27 3.11
N LYS A 139 29.02 -4.93 3.43
CA LYS A 139 29.55 -5.10 4.81
C LYS A 139 28.92 -4.18 5.87
N ASN A 140 28.27 -3.09 5.47
CA ASN A 140 27.68 -2.13 6.42
C ASN A 140 26.15 -2.24 6.58
N LEU A 141 25.47 -3.00 5.72
CA LEU A 141 24.02 -3.21 5.82
C LEU A 141 23.64 -4.25 6.88
N ASP A 142 24.51 -5.23 7.14
CA ASP A 142 24.27 -6.25 8.19
C ASP A 142 24.37 -5.70 9.63
N ARG A 143 24.97 -4.51 9.83
CA ARG A 143 25.06 -3.87 11.15
C ARG A 143 23.88 -2.99 11.52
N ARG A 144 23.04 -2.61 10.54
CA ARG A 144 21.68 -2.17 10.86
C ARG A 144 20.83 -3.42 10.91
N SER A 145 20.94 -4.13 12.03
CA SER A 145 19.89 -5.02 12.50
C SER A 145 18.57 -4.32 12.20
N PHE A 146 17.80 -4.91 11.28
CA PHE A 146 16.46 -4.46 10.92
C PHE A 146 15.78 -4.01 12.20
N ALA A 147 15.37 -2.75 12.24
CA ALA A 147 14.56 -2.24 13.33
C ALA A 147 13.46 -3.27 13.55
N THR A 148 13.48 -3.85 14.75
CA THR A 148 12.52 -4.81 15.26
C THR A 148 11.11 -4.40 14.86
N ASP A 149 10.27 -5.39 14.58
CA ASP A 149 8.90 -5.35 14.04
C ASP A 149 8.00 -4.16 14.43
N ASP A 150 8.27 -3.46 15.54
CA ASP A 150 7.52 -2.30 16.02
C ASP A 150 7.62 -1.04 15.13
N SER A 151 8.78 -0.71 14.54
CA SER A 151 8.87 0.54 13.77
C SER A 151 8.23 0.44 12.38
N VAL A 152 8.21 -0.77 11.82
CA VAL A 152 7.56 -1.07 10.53
C VAL A 152 6.05 -1.22 10.72
N SER A 153 5.57 -1.78 11.84
CA SER A 153 4.14 -1.87 12.14
C SER A 153 3.52 -0.51 12.47
N GLU A 154 4.25 0.40 13.14
CA GLU A 154 3.79 1.78 13.32
C GLU A 154 3.77 2.56 11.98
N ALA A 155 4.79 2.37 11.14
CA ALA A 155 4.88 2.99 9.82
C ALA A 155 3.94 2.36 8.78
N LEU A 156 3.45 1.13 8.97
CA LEU A 156 2.49 0.42 8.09
C LEU A 156 1.08 0.32 8.70
N GLY A 157 0.87 0.76 9.94
CA GLY A 157 -0.45 0.74 10.58
C GLY A 157 -1.05 -0.66 10.63
N VAL A 158 -0.20 -1.69 10.70
CA VAL A 158 -0.67 -3.06 10.94
C VAL A 158 -0.97 -3.10 12.42
N ALA A 159 -2.24 -3.03 12.77
CA ALA A 159 -2.70 -3.37 14.11
C ALA A 159 -2.10 -4.73 14.44
N SER A 160 -1.23 -4.74 15.45
CA SER A 160 -0.80 -5.98 16.08
C SER A 160 -2.07 -6.76 16.44
N GLU A 161 -2.12 -8.02 16.02
CA GLU A 161 -3.21 -8.91 16.40
C GLU A 161 -3.41 -8.83 17.92
N PRO A 162 -4.67 -8.74 18.39
CA PRO A 162 -4.94 -8.78 19.81
C PRO A 162 -4.39 -10.10 20.35
N LYS A 163 -3.34 -9.99 21.17
CA LYS A 163 -2.75 -11.08 21.93
C LYS A 163 -3.89 -11.77 22.67
N ALA A 164 -4.26 -12.96 22.21
CA ALA A 164 -5.37 -13.73 22.76
C ALA A 164 -5.26 -13.77 24.30
N PRO A 165 -6.34 -13.46 25.05
CA PRO A 165 -6.32 -13.58 26.49
C PRO A 165 -6.00 -15.04 26.84
N LYS A 166 -4.97 -15.21 27.69
CA LYS A 166 -4.61 -16.50 28.26
C LYS A 166 -5.85 -17.13 28.89
N LYS A 167 -6.00 -18.43 28.64
CA LYS A 167 -7.08 -19.32 29.11
C LYS A 167 -7.56 -19.01 30.55
N PRO A 168 -8.86 -19.22 30.83
CA PRO A 168 -9.40 -19.19 32.19
C PRO A 168 -8.71 -20.25 33.05
N VAL A 169 -8.22 -19.83 34.21
CA VAL A 169 -7.85 -20.74 35.30
C VAL A 169 -9.12 -21.40 35.82
N GLU A 170 -9.03 -22.72 36.01
CA GLU A 170 -10.09 -23.63 36.39
C GLU A 170 -10.83 -23.19 37.67
N PRO A 171 -12.14 -23.47 37.80
CA PRO A 171 -12.86 -23.29 39.05
C PRO A 171 -12.42 -24.34 40.07
N ILE A 172 -11.96 -23.87 41.23
CA ILE A 172 -11.75 -24.70 42.42
C ILE A 172 -13.10 -25.26 42.83
N VAL A 173 -13.21 -26.59 42.75
CA VAL A 173 -14.32 -27.37 43.29
C VAL A 173 -14.19 -27.39 44.81
N GLU A 174 -15.09 -26.70 45.52
CA GLU A 174 -15.34 -26.97 46.93
C GLU A 174 -16.48 -28.01 47.09
N PRO A 175 -16.36 -28.95 48.04
CA PRO A 175 -17.31 -30.06 48.23
C PRO A 175 -18.64 -29.63 48.89
N PRO A 176 -19.71 -30.45 48.77
CA PRO A 176 -21.07 -30.06 49.10
C PRO A 176 -21.38 -30.12 50.60
N THR A 177 -22.07 -29.10 51.12
CA THR A 177 -22.80 -29.17 52.39
C THR A 177 -24.27 -29.54 52.15
N PRO A 178 -24.86 -30.42 52.98
CA PRO A 178 -26.21 -30.92 52.80
C PRO A 178 -27.26 -30.04 53.49
N GLY A 179 -28.41 -29.90 52.84
CA GLY A 179 -29.68 -29.65 53.50
C GLY A 179 -30.23 -28.23 53.37
N THR A 180 -31.28 -28.07 52.57
CA THR A 180 -32.64 -27.87 53.11
C THR A 180 -33.65 -27.77 51.97
N THR A 181 -34.57 -28.70 52.02
CA THR A 181 -35.80 -28.86 51.25
C THR A 181 -36.70 -27.61 51.35
N LYS A 182 -37.16 -27.09 50.21
CA LYS A 182 -38.58 -26.75 49.97
C LYS A 182 -38.80 -26.30 48.52
N ALA A 183 -39.73 -27.00 47.87
CA ALA A 183 -40.31 -26.68 46.57
C ALA A 183 -41.53 -25.74 46.74
N PRO A 184 -42.30 -25.40 45.69
CA PRO A 184 -42.41 -24.05 45.11
C PRO A 184 -43.82 -23.45 45.33
N PRO A 185 -44.21 -22.34 44.66
CA PRO A 185 -44.96 -22.54 43.41
C PRO A 185 -44.77 -21.48 42.29
N GLU A 186 -44.89 -21.97 41.06
CA GLU A 186 -45.82 -21.50 40.00
C GLU A 186 -45.88 -19.99 39.66
N VAL A 187 -45.34 -19.60 38.49
CA VAL A 187 -45.96 -18.58 37.61
C VAL A 187 -45.64 -18.90 36.14
N VAL A 188 -46.71 -18.76 35.34
CA VAL A 188 -46.96 -18.97 33.91
C VAL A 188 -46.30 -17.89 33.04
N GLU A 189 -45.86 -18.22 31.82
CA GLU A 189 -46.24 -17.49 30.58
C GLU A 189 -45.52 -18.04 29.33
N GLU A 190 -46.32 -18.79 28.57
CA GLU A 190 -46.52 -18.78 27.11
C GLU A 190 -45.88 -17.62 26.32
N ILE A 191 -44.98 -17.92 25.37
CA ILE A 191 -44.87 -17.22 24.06
C ILE A 191 -44.40 -18.23 23.01
N GLU A 192 -45.30 -18.55 22.08
CA GLU A 192 -45.04 -19.11 20.76
C GLU A 192 -44.33 -18.08 19.88
N GLU A 193 -43.38 -18.46 19.01
CA GLU A 193 -43.55 -18.23 17.56
C GLU A 193 -42.40 -18.82 16.74
N GLU A 194 -42.83 -19.36 15.60
CA GLU A 194 -42.05 -19.89 14.50
C GLU A 194 -41.11 -18.85 13.86
N LEU A 195 -40.10 -19.36 13.13
CA LEU A 195 -39.88 -19.11 11.69
C LEU A 195 -38.39 -19.25 11.35
N GLY A 196 -38.09 -19.98 10.26
CA GLY A 196 -36.81 -19.79 9.58
C GLY A 196 -36.33 -20.91 8.67
N THR A 197 -37.07 -21.26 7.61
CA THR A 197 -36.46 -21.94 6.46
C THR A 197 -37.12 -21.49 5.17
N VAL A 198 -36.49 -20.57 4.42
CA VAL A 198 -36.61 -20.50 2.95
C VAL A 198 -35.33 -19.88 2.38
N GLU A 199 -34.52 -20.73 1.75
CA GLU A 199 -33.49 -20.34 0.79
C GLU A 199 -34.13 -19.76 -0.48
N LYS A 200 -33.58 -18.65 -0.99
CA LYS A 200 -33.71 -18.30 -2.42
C LYS A 200 -32.39 -17.74 -2.94
N PRO A 201 -31.78 -18.34 -3.99
CA PRO A 201 -30.65 -17.74 -4.69
C PRO A 201 -31.14 -16.61 -5.62
N VAL A 202 -30.52 -15.43 -5.48
CA VAL A 202 -30.74 -14.27 -6.35
C VAL A 202 -30.08 -14.52 -7.71
N SER A 203 -30.87 -14.44 -8.77
CA SER A 203 -30.42 -14.54 -10.16
C SER A 203 -29.59 -13.32 -10.56
N VAL A 204 -28.40 -13.56 -11.13
CA VAL A 204 -27.54 -12.53 -11.71
C VAL A 204 -28.07 -12.13 -13.10
N PRO A 205 -28.32 -10.83 -13.38
CA PRO A 205 -28.67 -10.39 -14.72
C PRO A 205 -27.45 -10.29 -15.64
N LYS A 206 -27.65 -10.80 -16.86
CA LYS A 206 -26.73 -10.90 -17.99
C LYS A 206 -26.41 -9.52 -18.57
N VAL A 207 -25.14 -9.10 -18.50
CA VAL A 207 -24.66 -7.86 -19.13
C VAL A 207 -24.49 -8.08 -20.65
N PRO A 208 -25.05 -7.21 -21.52
CA PRO A 208 -24.83 -7.28 -22.95
C PRO A 208 -23.44 -6.75 -23.34
N LYS A 209 -22.75 -7.51 -24.20
CA LYS A 209 -21.50 -7.15 -24.87
C LYS A 209 -21.74 -5.92 -25.74
N LYS A 210 -20.96 -4.84 -25.54
CA LYS A 210 -20.87 -3.71 -26.46
C LYS A 210 -19.73 -3.95 -27.45
N ASP A 211 -20.10 -3.97 -28.72
CA ASP A 211 -19.22 -4.09 -29.87
C ASP A 211 -18.22 -2.94 -29.93
N THR A 212 -16.98 -3.31 -30.23
CA THR A 212 -15.84 -2.43 -30.43
C THR A 212 -15.81 -1.99 -31.88
N GLY A 213 -16.24 -0.75 -32.14
CA GLY A 213 -16.05 -0.09 -33.43
C GLY A 213 -14.61 0.38 -33.58
N VAL A 214 -13.83 -0.34 -34.38
CA VAL A 214 -12.50 0.05 -34.87
C VAL A 214 -12.66 1.15 -35.92
N ALA A 215 -12.20 2.36 -35.62
CA ALA A 215 -12.02 3.41 -36.62
C ALA A 215 -10.52 3.73 -36.75
N GLN A 216 -9.93 3.21 -37.83
CA GLN A 216 -8.63 3.62 -38.34
C GLN A 216 -8.73 5.08 -38.81
N GLN A 217 -7.87 5.97 -38.29
CA GLN A 217 -7.59 7.24 -38.95
C GLN A 217 -6.11 7.34 -39.29
N ALA A 218 -5.90 7.51 -40.59
CA ALA A 218 -4.64 7.69 -41.28
C ALA A 218 -3.91 8.95 -40.83
N GLY A 219 -2.58 8.86 -40.72
CA GLY A 219 -1.71 10.02 -40.61
C GLY A 219 -1.66 10.84 -41.90
N PRO A 220 -1.07 12.05 -41.86
CA PRO A 220 0.01 12.28 -42.81
C PRO A 220 1.20 13.12 -42.33
N ALA A 221 2.32 12.80 -42.98
CA ALA A 221 3.37 13.69 -43.50
C ALA A 221 4.33 14.42 -42.53
N GLN A 222 5.49 13.80 -42.38
CA GLN A 222 6.75 14.46 -42.06
C GLN A 222 7.11 15.48 -43.17
N LYS A 223 7.39 16.74 -42.79
CA LYS A 223 8.11 17.69 -43.67
C LYS A 223 9.56 17.80 -43.21
N THR A 224 10.43 17.44 -44.14
CA THR A 224 11.88 17.49 -44.05
C THR A 224 12.45 18.90 -44.11
N LYS A 225 13.59 19.03 -43.42
CA LYS A 225 14.54 20.15 -43.36
C LYS A 225 14.88 20.77 -44.73
N LYS A 226 15.08 22.08 -44.76
CA LYS A 226 16.10 22.71 -45.61
C LYS A 226 16.80 23.82 -44.85
N ALA A 227 18.09 23.62 -44.64
CA ALA A 227 19.04 24.61 -44.18
C ALA A 227 19.31 25.62 -45.31
N LYS A 228 19.47 26.90 -44.96
CA LYS A 228 20.27 27.83 -45.76
C LYS A 228 21.20 28.60 -44.82
N LYS A 229 22.48 28.28 -44.92
CA LYS A 229 23.61 28.96 -44.32
C LYS A 229 24.28 29.67 -45.48
N GLU A 230 24.17 30.99 -45.54
CA GLU A 230 24.95 31.78 -46.50
C GLU A 230 25.80 32.77 -45.72
N LYS A 231 27.11 32.54 -45.84
CA LYS A 231 28.17 33.46 -45.48
C LYS A 231 28.26 34.50 -46.60
N LYS A 232 28.25 35.78 -46.26
CA LYS A 232 29.27 36.74 -46.67
C LYS A 232 29.18 37.97 -45.78
#